data_AF-A0AAV9U634-F1
#
_entry.id   AF-A0AAV9U634-F1
#
_cell.length_a   1.000
_cell.length_b   1.000
_cell.length_c   1.000
_cell.angle_alpha   90.00
_cell.angle_beta   90.00
_cell.angle_gamma   90.00
#
_symmetry.space_group_name_H-M   'P 1'
#
loop_
_entity.id
_entity.type
_entity.pdbx_description
1 polymer ?
#
loop_
_entity_poly.entity_id
_entity_poly.type
_entity_poly.pdbx_seq_one_letter_code
_entity_poly.pdbx_strand_id
1 'polypeptide(L)'
;MDSEPEIPEKGDSPEAVITHLSVVLGDEDFIKLTEDHLSENQELLKLVELRDKYGDEEYVKAINMVAAKVSDMIVKKIEKSIADVIDEVNKEMQSPKNRVRKSRPKAKQPDPDTKKANPEQEMLPEPEALETEYQSYAEDFILKNFNGLIDPKSGDVRKTMKEAARKAREILEKYGLHPSNMKHLTKLALYDFVILCDDSSSMKFNLEHEDRISPLKKTLGTVAELATLIEPSGISIRFLNYKKDKEWDNLKSMEDINPLLKKIPWAGATKLGQVLDRKIVQPLVIDKVKEGRFKKPLIVIIITDGKPEKEPAGTFNNTIINCKNSKEVQSFGEAAVVFILSRVGSSAGAEKFMAGLKENAEGDLKDWVYCSMKRLDDESAIMKRAQIAAEAQGDKEYARKVCPNALVHSEDICSPVLLKIFIAALQQQTHE
;
A
#
# COMPACT_ATOMS: atom_id res chain seq x y z
N MET A 1 -12.09 -33.81 5.40
CA MET A 1 -12.97 -34.04 4.24
C MET A 1 -13.27 -32.65 3.75
N ASP A 2 -12.48 -32.20 2.79
CA ASP A 2 -12.67 -30.88 2.20
C ASP A 2 -13.91 -30.98 1.32
N SER A 3 -15.01 -30.39 1.77
CA SER A 3 -16.16 -30.14 0.92
C SER A 3 -15.74 -29.06 -0.07
N GLU A 4 -15.75 -29.37 -1.37
CA GLU A 4 -15.63 -28.36 -2.43
C GLU A 4 -16.66 -27.24 -2.17
N PRO A 5 -16.28 -25.96 -2.34
CA PRO A 5 -17.20 -24.85 -2.12
C PRO A 5 -18.39 -24.98 -3.09
N GLU A 6 -19.61 -24.89 -2.57
CA GLU A 6 -20.84 -24.95 -3.38
C GLU A 6 -20.86 -23.79 -4.37
N ILE A 7 -21.00 -24.12 -5.66
CA ILE A 7 -21.07 -23.16 -6.78
C ILE A 7 -22.38 -22.36 -6.66
N PRO A 8 -22.35 -21.01 -6.61
CA PRO A 8 -23.55 -20.20 -6.45
C PRO A 8 -24.50 -20.36 -7.65
N GLU A 9 -25.79 -20.42 -7.35
CA GLU A 9 -26.86 -20.59 -8.33
C GLU A 9 -27.40 -19.25 -8.84
N LYS A 10 -28.10 -19.30 -9.97
CA LYS A 10 -28.69 -18.11 -10.61
C LYS A 10 -29.79 -17.51 -9.73
N GLY A 11 -29.49 -16.40 -9.06
CA GLY A 11 -30.40 -15.69 -8.14
C GLY A 11 -29.85 -15.51 -6.73
N ASP A 12 -28.67 -16.06 -6.43
CA ASP A 12 -27.97 -15.84 -5.17
C ASP A 12 -27.60 -14.37 -4.95
N SER A 13 -27.50 -13.99 -3.67
CA SER A 13 -27.16 -12.62 -3.31
C SER A 13 -25.72 -12.30 -3.73
N PRO A 14 -25.43 -11.04 -4.09
CA PRO A 14 -24.07 -10.63 -4.46
C PRO A 14 -23.02 -11.03 -3.42
N GLU A 15 -23.36 -11.01 -2.13
CA GLU A 15 -22.48 -11.42 -1.03
C GLU A 15 -22.12 -12.91 -1.07
N ALA A 16 -23.04 -13.79 -1.46
CA ALA A 16 -22.78 -15.23 -1.58
C ALA A 16 -21.87 -15.54 -2.78
N VAL A 17 -22.06 -14.83 -3.88
CA VAL A 17 -21.22 -14.92 -5.09
C VAL A 17 -19.80 -14.41 -4.82
N ILE A 18 -19.67 -13.26 -4.14
CA ILE A 18 -18.38 -12.66 -3.76
C ILE A 18 -17.59 -13.59 -2.82
N THR A 19 -18.26 -14.19 -1.83
CA THR A 19 -17.64 -15.11 -0.86
C THR A 19 -17.17 -16.40 -1.53
N HIS A 20 -17.90 -16.92 -2.52
CA HIS A 20 -17.47 -18.08 -3.29
C HIS A 20 -16.24 -17.77 -4.18
N LEU A 21 -16.19 -16.56 -4.76
CA LEU A 21 -15.13 -16.18 -5.69
C LEU A 21 -13.81 -15.82 -5.02
N SER A 22 -13.81 -15.22 -3.82
CA SER A 22 -12.59 -15.02 -3.04
C SER A 22 -11.91 -16.35 -2.71
N VAL A 23 -12.70 -17.41 -2.53
CA VAL A 23 -12.23 -18.78 -2.28
C VAL A 23 -11.72 -19.46 -3.56
N VAL A 24 -12.32 -19.21 -4.73
CA VAL A 24 -12.03 -19.91 -5.99
C VAL A 24 -10.93 -19.24 -6.83
N LEU A 25 -10.91 -17.91 -6.94
CA LEU A 25 -9.95 -17.17 -7.78
C LEU A 25 -8.64 -16.83 -7.05
N GLY A 26 -8.63 -16.92 -5.71
CA GLY A 26 -7.60 -16.31 -4.89
C GLY A 26 -7.79 -14.79 -4.82
N ASP A 27 -7.58 -14.22 -3.63
CA ASP A 27 -7.87 -12.80 -3.34
C ASP A 27 -7.26 -11.81 -4.37
N GLU A 28 -6.07 -12.09 -4.92
CA GLU A 28 -5.35 -11.17 -5.80
C GLU A 28 -6.00 -10.96 -7.18
N ASP A 29 -6.52 -12.01 -7.82
CA ASP A 29 -7.12 -11.91 -9.17
C ASP A 29 -8.52 -11.29 -9.13
N PHE A 30 -9.29 -11.57 -8.08
CA PHE A 30 -10.58 -10.91 -7.81
C PHE A 30 -10.42 -9.41 -7.53
N ILE A 31 -9.42 -9.05 -6.71
CA ILE A 31 -9.05 -7.66 -6.44
C ILE A 31 -8.73 -6.92 -7.75
N LYS A 32 -7.89 -7.50 -8.60
CA LYS A 32 -7.44 -6.88 -9.85
C LYS A 32 -8.60 -6.57 -10.80
N LEU A 33 -9.54 -7.49 -10.95
CA LEU A 33 -10.73 -7.31 -11.79
C LEU A 33 -11.60 -6.13 -11.31
N THR A 34 -11.78 -5.98 -10.00
CA THR A 34 -12.55 -4.84 -9.44
C THR A 34 -11.83 -3.49 -9.60
N GLU A 35 -10.51 -3.48 -9.43
CA GLU A 35 -9.67 -2.29 -9.60
C GLU A 35 -9.67 -1.81 -11.07
N ASP A 36 -9.59 -2.73 -12.04
CA ASP A 36 -9.63 -2.43 -13.47
C ASP A 36 -10.96 -1.73 -13.85
N HIS A 37 -12.11 -2.27 -13.46
CA HIS A 37 -13.43 -1.68 -13.76
C HIS A 37 -13.66 -0.32 -13.09
N LEU A 38 -13.11 -0.12 -11.88
CA LEU A 38 -13.14 1.17 -11.21
C LEU A 38 -12.23 2.19 -11.91
N SER A 39 -11.05 1.77 -12.37
CA SER A 39 -10.09 2.63 -13.06
C SER A 39 -10.66 3.19 -14.37
N GLU A 40 -11.39 2.37 -15.13
CA GLU A 40 -11.99 2.72 -16.42
C GLU A 40 -13.16 3.72 -16.30
N ASN A 41 -13.79 3.85 -15.13
CA ASN A 41 -14.97 4.68 -14.96
C ASN A 41 -14.63 6.10 -14.48
N GLN A 42 -14.19 6.96 -15.43
CA GLN A 42 -13.86 8.36 -15.16
C GLN A 42 -15.09 9.25 -14.87
N GLU A 43 -16.32 8.80 -15.17
CA GLU A 43 -17.52 9.62 -14.98
C GLU A 43 -17.85 9.88 -13.51
N LEU A 44 -17.52 8.94 -12.60
CA LEU A 44 -17.67 9.15 -11.16
C LEU A 44 -16.81 10.31 -10.63
N LEU A 45 -15.62 10.50 -11.17
CA LEU A 45 -14.73 11.59 -10.76
C LEU A 45 -15.28 12.95 -11.22
N LYS A 46 -15.78 13.02 -12.47
CA LYS A 46 -16.40 14.21 -13.06
C LYS A 46 -17.68 14.63 -12.35
N LEU A 47 -18.48 13.65 -11.90
CA LEU A 47 -19.69 13.93 -11.12
C LEU A 47 -19.36 14.59 -9.78
N VAL A 48 -18.26 14.20 -9.13
CA VAL A 48 -17.81 14.86 -7.90
C VAL A 48 -17.23 16.25 -8.14
N GLU A 49 -16.47 16.46 -9.21
CA GLU A 49 -16.04 17.81 -9.59
C GLU A 49 -17.23 18.74 -9.85
N LEU A 50 -18.32 18.21 -10.42
CA LEU A 50 -19.57 18.95 -10.59
C LEU A 50 -20.27 19.19 -9.25
N ARG A 51 -20.32 18.20 -8.35
CA ARG A 51 -20.90 18.33 -7.00
C ARG A 51 -20.20 19.43 -6.20
N ASP A 52 -18.87 19.40 -6.18
CA ASP A 52 -18.05 20.32 -5.39
C ASP A 52 -18.06 21.74 -6.00
N LYS A 53 -18.35 21.86 -7.32
CA LYS A 53 -18.51 23.12 -8.05
C LYS A 53 -19.89 23.76 -7.90
N TYR A 54 -20.94 22.96 -7.74
CA TYR A 54 -22.33 23.40 -7.62
C TYR A 54 -22.87 23.05 -6.23
N GLY A 55 -22.74 23.97 -5.27
CA GLY A 55 -23.18 23.79 -3.87
C GLY A 55 -24.69 23.92 -3.64
N ASP A 56 -25.50 23.81 -4.68
CA ASP A 56 -26.97 23.85 -4.59
C ASP A 56 -27.49 22.46 -4.16
N GLU A 57 -28.30 22.39 -3.09
CA GLU A 57 -28.77 21.13 -2.51
C GLU A 57 -29.51 20.23 -3.51
N GLU A 58 -30.26 20.83 -4.44
CA GLU A 58 -31.06 20.10 -5.42
C GLU A 58 -30.16 19.49 -6.51
N TYR A 59 -29.11 20.23 -6.91
CA TYR A 59 -28.06 19.74 -7.81
C TYR A 59 -27.19 18.65 -7.19
N VAL A 60 -26.77 18.81 -5.93
CA VAL A 60 -26.00 17.80 -5.21
C VAL A 60 -26.79 16.48 -5.11
N LYS A 61 -28.10 16.56 -4.82
CA LYS A 61 -28.98 15.39 -4.76
C LYS A 61 -29.12 14.70 -6.12
N ALA A 62 -29.28 15.46 -7.21
CA ALA A 62 -29.35 14.92 -8.56
C ALA A 62 -28.02 14.24 -8.97
N ILE A 63 -26.88 14.86 -8.66
CA ILE A 63 -25.56 14.31 -8.91
C ILE A 63 -25.34 13.02 -8.13
N ASN A 64 -25.75 12.97 -6.85
CA ASN A 64 -25.68 11.75 -6.05
C ASN A 64 -26.56 10.62 -6.60
N MET A 65 -27.76 10.92 -7.12
CA MET A 65 -28.59 9.92 -7.80
C MET A 65 -27.95 9.38 -9.09
N VAL A 66 -27.28 10.23 -9.86
CA VAL A 66 -26.53 9.81 -11.06
C VAL A 66 -25.31 9.00 -10.66
N ALA A 67 -24.56 9.42 -9.64
CA ALA A 67 -23.43 8.66 -9.10
C ALA A 67 -23.85 7.28 -8.56
N ALA A 68 -25.01 7.18 -7.91
CA ALA A 68 -25.58 5.91 -7.45
C ALA A 68 -25.90 4.97 -8.62
N LYS A 69 -26.50 5.50 -9.70
CA LYS A 69 -26.79 4.73 -10.93
C LYS A 69 -25.53 4.30 -11.68
N VAL A 70 -24.54 5.17 -11.77
CA VAL A 70 -23.23 4.85 -12.39
C VAL A 70 -22.50 3.79 -11.56
N SER A 71 -22.56 3.89 -10.22
CA SER A 71 -21.99 2.89 -9.31
C SER A 71 -22.69 1.53 -9.48
N ASP A 72 -24.02 1.50 -9.52
CA ASP A 72 -24.81 0.29 -9.77
C ASP A 72 -24.51 -0.32 -11.16
N MET A 73 -24.27 0.51 -12.18
CA MET A 73 -23.80 0.05 -13.50
C MET A 73 -22.38 -0.55 -13.45
N ILE A 74 -21.47 0.00 -12.65
CA ILE A 74 -20.12 -0.56 -12.46
C ILE A 74 -20.23 -1.92 -11.78
N VAL A 75 -21.00 -2.01 -10.69
CA VAL A 75 -21.24 -3.28 -10.00
C VAL A 75 -21.83 -4.31 -10.95
N LYS A 76 -22.86 -3.95 -11.74
CA LYS A 76 -23.44 -4.86 -12.75
C LYS A 76 -22.46 -5.27 -13.85
N LYS A 77 -21.54 -4.39 -14.25
CA LYS A 77 -20.47 -4.73 -15.21
C LYS A 77 -19.45 -5.68 -14.60
N ILE A 78 -19.09 -5.47 -13.33
CA ILE A 78 -18.22 -6.36 -12.55
C ILE A 78 -18.91 -7.73 -12.43
N GLU A 79 -20.16 -7.78 -11.95
CA GLU A 79 -20.99 -9.00 -11.86
C GLU A 79 -21.10 -9.74 -13.19
N LYS A 80 -21.29 -9.01 -14.30
CA LYS A 80 -21.33 -9.61 -15.64
C LYS A 80 -19.97 -10.17 -16.07
N SER A 81 -18.89 -9.42 -15.87
CA SER A 81 -17.54 -9.86 -16.25
C SER A 81 -17.12 -11.08 -15.42
N ILE A 82 -17.51 -11.10 -14.15
CA ILE A 82 -17.40 -12.26 -13.26
C ILE A 82 -18.20 -13.45 -13.80
N ALA A 83 -19.47 -13.26 -14.21
CA ALA A 83 -20.29 -14.32 -14.77
C ALA A 83 -19.70 -14.91 -16.07
N ASP A 84 -19.14 -14.04 -16.93
CA ASP A 84 -18.48 -14.46 -18.17
C ASP A 84 -17.22 -15.31 -17.89
N VAL A 85 -16.41 -14.94 -16.88
CA VAL A 85 -15.25 -15.74 -16.42
C VAL A 85 -15.69 -17.09 -15.83
N ILE A 86 -16.74 -17.12 -15.01
CA ILE A 86 -17.31 -18.36 -14.45
C ILE A 86 -17.76 -19.30 -15.58
N ASP A 87 -18.43 -18.78 -16.60
CA ASP A 87 -18.87 -19.57 -17.75
C ASP A 87 -17.70 -20.13 -18.57
N GLU A 88 -16.59 -19.39 -18.67
CA GLU A 88 -15.38 -19.82 -19.37
C GLU A 88 -14.63 -20.91 -18.61
N VAL A 89 -14.46 -20.76 -17.29
CA VAL A 89 -13.90 -21.79 -16.39
C VAL A 89 -14.76 -23.06 -16.43
N ASN A 90 -16.08 -22.93 -16.36
CA ASN A 90 -17.01 -24.07 -16.43
C ASN A 90 -16.93 -24.80 -17.79
N LYS A 91 -16.71 -24.09 -18.90
CA LYS A 91 -16.48 -24.70 -20.22
C LYS A 91 -15.15 -25.43 -20.29
N GLU A 92 -14.09 -24.89 -19.68
CA GLU A 92 -12.78 -25.57 -19.61
C GLU A 92 -12.83 -26.84 -18.73
N MET A 93 -13.54 -26.79 -17.60
CA MET A 93 -13.73 -27.95 -16.71
C MET A 93 -14.60 -29.05 -17.33
N GLN A 94 -15.50 -28.71 -18.26
CA GLN A 94 -16.29 -29.67 -19.03
C GLN A 94 -15.55 -30.21 -20.27
N SER A 95 -14.33 -29.73 -20.56
CA SER A 95 -13.55 -30.20 -21.70
C SER A 95 -13.05 -31.65 -21.49
N PRO A 96 -13.05 -32.52 -22.51
CA PRO A 96 -12.84 -33.97 -22.33
C PRO A 96 -11.44 -34.42 -21.87
N LYS A 97 -10.50 -33.49 -21.64
CA LYS A 97 -9.07 -33.82 -21.49
C LYS A 97 -8.64 -34.26 -20.09
N ASN A 98 -9.45 -34.05 -19.04
CA ASN A 98 -9.06 -34.35 -17.65
C ASN A 98 -9.89 -35.44 -16.96
N ARG A 99 -10.20 -36.55 -17.65
CA ARG A 99 -10.67 -37.79 -16.98
C ARG A 99 -9.52 -38.78 -16.78
N VAL A 100 -8.82 -38.67 -15.65
CA VAL A 100 -8.08 -39.80 -15.08
C VAL A 100 -8.74 -40.24 -13.76
N ARG A 101 -9.06 -41.52 -13.75
CA ARG A 101 -9.79 -42.30 -12.74
C ARG A 101 -9.09 -42.29 -11.37
N LYS A 102 -9.88 -42.39 -10.29
CA LYS A 102 -9.75 -43.51 -9.34
C LYS A 102 -11.02 -43.75 -8.51
N SER A 103 -11.31 -45.04 -8.40
CA SER A 103 -12.45 -45.73 -7.82
C SER A 103 -12.47 -45.72 -6.29
N ARG A 104 -13.69 -45.66 -5.71
CA ARG A 104 -14.00 -45.69 -4.28
C ARG A 104 -14.36 -47.12 -3.81
N PRO A 105 -14.00 -47.56 -2.60
CA PRO A 105 -14.74 -48.57 -1.86
C PRO A 105 -15.68 -47.92 -0.83
N LYS A 106 -16.87 -48.50 -0.68
CA LYS A 106 -17.95 -48.09 0.26
C LYS A 106 -17.55 -48.32 1.73
N ALA A 107 -17.85 -47.37 2.60
CA ALA A 107 -17.97 -47.59 4.03
C ALA A 107 -19.16 -46.84 4.64
N LYS A 108 -19.72 -47.49 5.67
CA LYS A 108 -20.98 -47.32 6.41
C LYS A 108 -21.37 -45.90 6.84
N GLN A 109 -22.67 -45.62 6.81
CA GLN A 109 -23.31 -44.48 7.50
C GLN A 109 -23.18 -44.61 9.02
N PRO A 110 -22.88 -43.51 9.74
CA PRO A 110 -23.26 -43.35 11.13
C PRO A 110 -24.29 -42.21 11.35
N ASP A 111 -24.91 -42.28 12.53
CA ASP A 111 -26.08 -41.57 13.08
C ASP A 111 -26.14 -40.04 12.96
N PRO A 112 -27.35 -39.44 13.01
CA PRO A 112 -27.58 -38.01 12.96
C PRO A 112 -27.52 -37.42 14.37
N ASP A 113 -26.32 -37.30 14.93
CA ASP A 113 -26.13 -36.42 16.09
C ASP A 113 -24.67 -35.98 16.19
N THR A 114 -24.33 -34.94 15.42
CA THR A 114 -23.15 -34.13 15.72
C THR A 114 -23.39 -32.70 15.24
N LYS A 115 -23.42 -31.81 16.23
CA LYS A 115 -23.55 -30.36 16.09
C LYS A 115 -22.59 -29.86 15.01
N LYS A 116 -23.13 -29.11 14.03
CA LYS A 116 -22.36 -28.36 13.03
C LYS A 116 -21.32 -27.50 13.76
N ALA A 117 -20.04 -27.85 13.62
CA ALA A 117 -18.96 -26.94 13.93
C ALA A 117 -19.03 -25.77 12.94
N ASN A 118 -19.07 -24.57 13.48
CA ASN A 118 -18.96 -23.31 12.76
C ASN A 118 -17.57 -23.28 12.07
N PRO A 119 -17.41 -22.72 10.86
CA PRO A 119 -16.08 -22.50 10.30
C PRO A 119 -15.29 -21.65 11.29
N GLU A 120 -14.12 -22.13 11.71
CA GLU A 120 -13.25 -21.41 12.62
C GLU A 120 -12.93 -20.04 12.02
N GLN A 121 -13.55 -19.00 12.59
CA GLN A 121 -12.88 -17.71 12.67
C GLN A 121 -11.58 -17.99 13.40
N GLU A 122 -10.45 -17.82 12.72
CA GLU A 122 -9.13 -17.84 13.36
C GLU A 122 -9.15 -16.73 14.43
N MET A 123 -9.51 -17.10 15.65
CA MET A 123 -9.63 -16.16 16.76
C MET A 123 -8.23 -15.61 17.01
N LEU A 124 -8.11 -14.28 16.94
CA LEU A 124 -6.89 -13.59 17.32
C LEU A 124 -6.43 -14.13 18.68
N PRO A 125 -5.15 -14.56 18.83
CA PRO A 125 -4.64 -15.03 20.11
C PRO A 125 -4.88 -14.01 21.21
N GLU A 126 -5.02 -14.49 22.45
CA GLU A 126 -5.16 -13.62 23.62
C GLU A 126 -4.07 -12.52 23.62
N PRO A 127 -4.41 -11.24 23.91
CA PRO A 127 -3.55 -10.09 23.66
C PRO A 127 -2.13 -10.22 24.23
N GLU A 128 -1.99 -10.83 25.41
CA GLU A 128 -0.71 -10.97 26.12
C GLU A 128 0.23 -12.00 25.47
N ALA A 129 -0.32 -13.09 24.91
CA ALA A 129 0.46 -14.10 24.21
C ALA A 129 1.01 -13.54 22.89
N LEU A 130 0.19 -12.75 22.20
CA LEU A 130 0.53 -12.11 20.93
C LEU A 130 1.62 -11.04 21.08
N GLU A 131 1.55 -10.23 22.14
CA GLU A 131 2.58 -9.23 22.46
C GLU A 131 3.97 -9.87 22.65
N THR A 132 4.02 -11.01 23.34
CA THR A 132 5.27 -11.73 23.62
C THR A 132 5.86 -12.35 22.36
N GLU A 133 5.03 -12.96 21.52
CA GLU A 133 5.44 -13.51 20.23
C GLU A 133 6.03 -12.42 19.31
N TYR A 134 5.36 -11.27 19.22
CA TYR A 134 5.79 -10.16 18.37
C TYR A 134 7.06 -9.48 18.86
N GLN A 135 7.25 -9.43 20.18
CA GLN A 135 8.50 -8.98 20.75
C GLN A 135 9.64 -9.92 20.35
N SER A 136 9.45 -11.24 20.46
CA SER A 136 10.45 -12.21 20.01
C SER A 136 10.74 -12.09 18.52
N TYR A 137 9.70 -11.87 17.70
CA TYR A 137 9.85 -11.66 16.26
C TYR A 137 10.66 -10.41 15.91
N ALA A 138 10.41 -9.29 16.60
CA ALA A 138 11.18 -8.07 16.40
C ALA A 138 12.62 -8.21 16.89
N GLU A 139 12.86 -8.90 18.01
CA GLU A 139 14.19 -9.19 18.52
C GLU A 139 15.01 -10.04 17.52
N ASP A 140 14.41 -11.09 16.95
CA ASP A 140 15.04 -11.92 15.90
C ASP A 140 15.32 -11.11 14.63
N PHE A 141 14.35 -10.30 14.18
CA PHE A 141 14.52 -9.41 13.04
C PHE A 141 15.71 -8.46 13.24
N ILE A 142 15.85 -7.85 14.42
CA ILE A 142 16.96 -6.97 14.75
C ILE A 142 18.29 -7.72 14.66
N LEU A 143 18.39 -8.91 15.27
CA LEU A 143 19.62 -9.70 15.30
C LEU A 143 20.06 -10.16 13.91
N LYS A 144 19.12 -10.47 13.01
CA LYS A 144 19.40 -10.88 11.64
C LYS A 144 19.82 -9.73 10.73
N ASN A 145 19.23 -8.55 10.93
CA ASN A 145 19.30 -7.46 9.94
C ASN A 145 20.18 -6.28 10.36
N PHE A 146 20.42 -6.12 11.67
CA PHE A 146 21.16 -4.98 12.19
C PHE A 146 22.39 -5.40 12.98
N ASN A 147 23.56 -5.00 12.50
CA ASN A 147 24.82 -5.23 13.20
C ASN A 147 25.08 -4.14 14.24
N GLY A 148 24.50 -4.28 15.43
CA GLY A 148 24.74 -3.38 16.57
C GLY A 148 24.14 -1.98 16.46
N LEU A 149 23.32 -1.70 15.42
CA LEU A 149 22.58 -0.44 15.30
C LEU A 149 21.52 -0.29 16.40
N ILE A 150 20.80 -1.38 16.66
CA ILE A 150 19.73 -1.47 17.65
C ILE A 150 20.11 -2.56 18.65
N ASP A 151 20.09 -2.23 19.95
CA ASP A 151 20.17 -3.26 20.99
C ASP A 151 18.77 -3.84 21.25
N PRO A 152 18.48 -5.09 20.83
CA PRO A 152 17.17 -5.70 21.01
C PRO A 152 16.79 -5.87 22.47
N LYS A 153 17.76 -5.85 23.40
CA LYS A 153 17.52 -6.01 24.84
C LYS A 153 17.38 -4.71 25.59
N SER A 154 17.60 -3.56 24.92
CA SER A 154 17.46 -2.25 25.57
C SER A 154 16.02 -1.99 26.04
N GLY A 155 15.88 -1.30 27.17
CA GLY A 155 14.56 -1.00 27.74
C GLY A 155 13.67 -0.18 26.80
N ASP A 156 14.28 0.73 26.03
CA ASP A 156 13.57 1.56 25.06
C ASP A 156 13.01 0.74 23.90
N VAL A 157 13.81 -0.17 23.31
CA VAL A 157 13.34 -1.05 22.23
C VAL A 157 12.22 -1.97 22.72
N ARG A 158 12.37 -2.59 23.89
CA ARG A 158 11.30 -3.43 24.46
C ARG A 158 10.00 -2.64 24.65
N LYS A 159 10.10 -1.40 25.13
CA LYS A 159 8.93 -0.51 25.27
C LYS A 159 8.31 -0.15 23.92
N THR A 160 9.12 0.21 22.93
CA THR A 160 8.65 0.53 21.58
C THR A 160 7.99 -0.67 20.92
N MET A 161 8.55 -1.88 21.04
CA MET A 161 7.98 -3.09 20.46
C MET A 161 6.65 -3.48 21.12
N LYS A 162 6.55 -3.34 22.44
CA LYS A 162 5.29 -3.58 23.16
C LYS A 162 4.19 -2.60 22.70
N GLU A 163 4.53 -1.32 22.62
CA GLU A 163 3.58 -0.30 22.15
C GLU A 163 3.21 -0.50 20.67
N ALA A 164 4.18 -0.85 19.82
CA ALA A 164 3.94 -1.16 18.42
C ALA A 164 3.05 -2.39 18.24
N ALA A 165 3.21 -3.44 19.06
CA ALA A 165 2.34 -4.63 19.04
C ALA A 165 0.90 -4.27 19.44
N ARG A 166 0.73 -3.50 20.52
CA ARG A 166 -0.57 -3.00 20.98
C ARG A 166 -1.27 -2.18 19.89
N LYS A 167 -0.56 -1.24 19.28
CA LYS A 167 -1.08 -0.40 18.21
C LYS A 167 -1.27 -1.15 16.90
N ALA A 168 -0.42 -2.13 16.58
CA ALA A 168 -0.63 -2.99 15.42
C ALA A 168 -1.97 -3.71 15.55
N ARG A 169 -2.33 -4.23 16.73
CA ARG A 169 -3.66 -4.80 16.95
C ARG A 169 -4.79 -3.79 16.69
N GLU A 170 -4.67 -2.58 17.22
CA GLU A 170 -5.65 -1.50 16.95
C GLU A 170 -5.73 -1.17 15.45
N ILE A 171 -4.60 -1.13 14.76
CA ILE A 171 -4.51 -0.93 13.31
C ILE A 171 -5.21 -2.09 12.60
N LEU A 172 -4.95 -3.35 12.95
CA LEU A 172 -5.59 -4.50 12.32
C LEU A 172 -7.10 -4.52 12.52
N GLU A 173 -7.57 -4.25 13.73
CA GLU A 173 -9.00 -4.13 14.02
C GLU A 173 -9.62 -2.97 13.24
N LYS A 174 -8.95 -1.80 13.21
CA LYS A 174 -9.40 -0.60 12.48
C LYS A 174 -9.40 -0.79 10.95
N TYR A 175 -8.41 -1.50 10.43
CA TYR A 175 -8.11 -1.63 9.00
C TYR A 175 -8.43 -3.03 8.45
N GLY A 176 -9.10 -3.90 9.19
CA GLY A 176 -9.56 -5.22 8.74
C GLY A 176 -8.49 -6.07 8.06
N LEU A 177 -7.22 -5.94 8.48
CA LEU A 177 -6.11 -6.64 7.85
C LEU A 177 -6.00 -8.06 8.38
N HIS A 178 -5.41 -8.96 7.60
CA HIS A 178 -5.13 -10.32 8.06
C HIS A 178 -4.09 -10.32 9.20
N PRO A 179 -4.24 -11.13 10.26
CA PRO A 179 -3.31 -11.20 11.40
C PRO A 179 -1.85 -11.44 11.00
N SER A 180 -1.60 -12.18 9.92
CA SER A 180 -0.24 -12.37 9.39
C SER A 180 0.50 -11.07 9.06
N ASN A 181 -0.21 -9.95 8.86
CA ASN A 181 0.38 -8.64 8.56
C ASN A 181 0.89 -7.88 9.81
N MET A 182 0.46 -8.24 11.03
CA MET A 182 0.86 -7.47 12.23
C MET A 182 2.36 -7.50 12.48
N LYS A 183 2.97 -8.66 12.27
CA LYS A 183 4.41 -8.85 12.47
C LYS A 183 5.24 -7.91 11.58
N HIS A 184 4.71 -7.53 10.41
CA HIS A 184 5.38 -6.58 9.54
C HIS A 184 5.19 -5.13 10.00
N LEU A 185 4.06 -4.81 10.65
CA LEU A 185 3.83 -3.50 11.27
C LEU A 185 4.80 -3.21 12.41
N THR A 186 5.11 -4.22 13.23
CA THR A 186 6.06 -4.04 14.34
C THR A 186 7.48 -3.78 13.83
N LYS A 187 7.87 -4.33 12.67
CA LYS A 187 9.14 -3.97 12.00
C LYS A 187 9.21 -2.47 11.68
N LEU A 188 8.11 -1.88 11.20
CA LEU A 188 8.06 -0.46 10.83
C LEU A 188 8.36 0.48 12.00
N ALA A 189 8.03 0.09 13.23
CA ALA A 189 8.33 0.86 14.45
C ALA A 189 9.83 1.09 14.67
N LEU A 190 10.68 0.21 14.14
CA LEU A 190 12.12 0.30 14.27
C LEU A 190 12.72 1.39 13.39
N TYR A 191 12.01 1.84 12.36
CA TYR A 191 12.54 2.75 11.35
C TYR A 191 12.10 4.20 11.58
N ASP A 192 12.98 5.12 11.24
CA ASP A 192 12.61 6.49 10.90
C ASP A 192 12.14 6.54 9.43
N PHE A 193 11.32 7.54 9.08
CA PHE A 193 10.79 7.71 7.72
C PHE A 193 11.21 9.06 7.12
N VAL A 194 11.65 9.02 5.87
CA VAL A 194 11.84 10.23 5.07
C VAL A 194 11.22 10.07 3.69
N ILE A 195 10.53 11.11 3.23
CA ILE A 195 9.86 11.13 1.94
C ILE A 195 10.53 12.18 1.05
N LEU A 196 11.00 11.77 -0.12
CA LEU A 196 11.44 12.64 -1.20
C LEU A 196 10.31 12.83 -2.20
N CYS A 197 9.75 14.04 -2.22
CA CYS A 197 8.66 14.41 -3.10
C CYS A 197 9.15 15.13 -4.36
N ASP A 198 8.58 14.75 -5.48
CA ASP A 198 8.72 15.51 -6.72
C ASP A 198 7.86 16.79 -6.68
N ASP A 199 8.50 17.93 -6.86
CA ASP A 199 7.90 19.25 -7.08
C ASP A 199 8.38 19.88 -8.40
N SER A 200 8.76 19.06 -9.36
CA SER A 200 9.13 19.53 -10.70
C SER A 200 7.94 20.16 -11.43
N SER A 201 8.22 20.79 -12.56
CA SER A 201 7.19 21.43 -13.37
C SER A 201 6.17 20.42 -13.94
N SER A 202 6.53 19.16 -14.18
CA SER A 202 5.62 18.13 -14.72
C SER A 202 4.49 17.76 -13.76
N MET A 203 4.71 17.88 -12.45
CA MET A 203 3.68 17.65 -11.44
C MET A 203 2.46 18.56 -11.62
N LYS A 204 2.66 19.77 -12.15
CA LYS A 204 1.59 20.76 -12.39
C LYS A 204 1.27 20.93 -13.88
N PHE A 205 2.29 20.91 -14.73
CA PHE A 205 2.20 21.17 -16.16
C PHE A 205 2.63 19.92 -16.91
N ASN A 206 1.67 19.03 -17.14
CA ASN A 206 1.86 17.81 -17.90
C ASN A 206 0.95 17.78 -19.14
N LEU A 207 1.35 17.00 -20.13
CA LEU A 207 0.63 16.88 -21.41
C LEU A 207 -0.68 16.09 -21.26
N GLU A 208 -0.75 15.26 -20.21
CA GLU A 208 -1.88 14.41 -19.90
C GLU A 208 -2.99 15.15 -19.15
N HIS A 209 -2.77 16.41 -18.75
CA HIS A 209 -3.68 17.25 -17.95
C HIS A 209 -4.16 16.59 -16.64
N GLU A 210 -3.30 15.77 -16.02
CA GLU A 210 -3.59 15.04 -14.80
C GLU A 210 -3.30 15.85 -13.53
N ASP A 211 -4.12 15.65 -12.49
CA ASP A 211 -3.80 16.10 -11.14
C ASP A 211 -2.88 15.11 -10.42
N ARG A 212 -1.58 15.41 -10.45
CA ARG A 212 -0.54 14.61 -9.78
C ARG A 212 -0.23 15.09 -8.36
N ILE A 213 -0.64 16.31 -8.04
CA ILE A 213 -0.34 16.96 -6.75
C ILE A 213 -1.25 16.42 -5.66
N SER A 214 -2.57 16.32 -5.90
CA SER A 214 -3.50 15.86 -4.86
C SER A 214 -3.22 14.42 -4.40
N PRO A 215 -2.92 13.45 -5.29
CA PRO A 215 -2.53 12.11 -4.88
C PRO A 215 -1.24 12.06 -4.05
N LEU A 216 -0.24 12.87 -4.41
CA LEU A 216 0.99 13.02 -3.62
C LEU A 216 0.66 13.54 -2.21
N LYS A 217 -0.16 14.58 -2.10
CA LYS A 217 -0.57 15.13 -0.80
C LYS A 217 -1.33 14.12 0.05
N LYS A 218 -2.26 13.37 -0.55
CA LYS A 218 -3.00 12.30 0.14
C LYS A 218 -2.04 11.23 0.64
N THR A 219 -1.10 10.80 -0.20
CA THR A 219 -0.06 9.84 0.18
C THR A 219 0.77 10.33 1.36
N LEU A 220 1.21 11.59 1.34
CA LEU A 220 1.96 12.18 2.47
C LEU A 220 1.18 12.12 3.78
N GLY A 221 -0.11 12.45 3.75
CA GLY A 221 -0.98 12.35 4.92
C GLY A 221 -1.08 10.94 5.46
N THR A 222 -1.37 9.99 4.58
CA THR A 222 -1.48 8.58 4.97
C THR A 222 -0.16 8.01 5.50
N VAL A 223 0.98 8.34 4.90
CA VAL A 223 2.29 7.90 5.41
C VAL A 223 2.57 8.54 6.77
N ALA A 224 2.28 9.83 6.97
CA ALA A 224 2.47 10.49 8.25
C ALA A 224 1.61 9.85 9.34
N GLU A 225 0.33 9.59 9.06
CA GLU A 225 -0.58 8.90 9.98
C GLU A 225 -0.10 7.49 10.31
N LEU A 226 0.22 6.67 9.31
CA LEU A 226 0.69 5.30 9.54
C LEU A 226 2.02 5.26 10.30
N ALA A 227 2.96 6.10 9.92
CA ALA A 227 4.26 6.19 10.60
C ALA A 227 4.08 6.64 12.05
N THR A 228 3.22 7.62 12.33
CA THR A 228 3.02 8.18 13.69
C THR A 228 2.16 7.33 14.58
N LEU A 229 1.25 6.56 13.99
CA LEU A 229 0.56 5.48 14.69
C LEU A 229 1.61 4.55 15.27
N ILE A 230 2.59 4.09 14.50
CA ILE A 230 3.53 3.07 14.98
C ILE A 230 4.71 3.69 15.76
N GLU A 231 5.31 4.77 15.26
CA GLU A 231 6.45 5.50 15.82
C GLU A 231 6.11 7.01 16.01
N PRO A 232 5.89 7.47 17.25
CA PRO A 232 5.41 8.83 17.53
C PRO A 232 6.35 9.98 17.13
N SER A 233 7.60 9.73 16.73
CA SER A 233 8.56 10.78 16.33
C SER A 233 8.10 11.56 15.09
N GLY A 234 7.36 10.92 14.18
CA GLY A 234 6.90 11.53 12.94
C GLY A 234 7.80 11.25 11.73
N ILE A 235 7.52 11.94 10.63
CA ILE A 235 8.21 11.77 9.35
C ILE A 235 9.04 13.00 8.98
N SER A 236 10.01 12.80 8.10
CA SER A 236 10.75 13.87 7.44
C SER A 236 10.30 14.02 5.99
N ILE A 237 10.17 15.25 5.49
CA ILE A 237 9.80 15.52 4.10
C ILE A 237 10.89 16.36 3.44
N ARG A 238 11.27 15.96 2.23
CA ARG A 238 12.17 16.71 1.33
C ARG A 238 11.55 16.78 -0.05
N PHE A 239 11.89 17.82 -0.80
CA PHE A 239 11.42 18.07 -2.16
C PHE A 239 12.60 18.13 -3.14
N LEU A 240 12.37 17.84 -4.42
CA LEU A 240 13.45 17.89 -5.41
C LEU A 240 14.02 19.30 -5.60
N ASN A 241 13.16 20.31 -5.68
CA ASN A 241 13.50 21.66 -6.11
C ASN A 241 13.38 22.70 -4.99
N TYR A 242 12.40 22.55 -4.09
CA TYR A 242 12.23 23.47 -2.96
C TYR A 242 13.43 23.44 -2.01
N LYS A 243 14.00 24.58 -1.64
CA LYS A 243 15.30 24.65 -0.94
C LYS A 243 15.21 24.81 0.58
N LYS A 244 14.03 25.10 1.11
CA LYS A 244 13.82 25.48 2.53
C LYS A 244 13.09 24.39 3.32
N ASP A 245 13.41 23.14 3.02
CA ASP A 245 12.83 21.91 3.59
C ASP A 245 13.79 21.16 4.51
N LYS A 246 15.00 21.69 4.75
CA LYS A 246 16.02 21.02 5.58
C LYS A 246 15.52 20.69 6.99
N GLU A 247 14.66 21.54 7.55
CA GLU A 247 14.12 21.45 8.91
C GLU A 247 12.72 20.80 8.95
N TRP A 248 12.24 20.24 7.84
CA TRP A 248 10.91 19.64 7.76
C TRP A 248 10.96 18.20 8.26
N ASP A 249 11.18 18.07 9.56
CA ASP A 249 11.34 16.82 10.30
C ASP A 249 10.29 16.72 11.41
N ASN A 250 10.06 15.50 11.91
CA ASN A 250 9.11 15.21 12.99
C ASN A 250 7.66 15.66 12.71
N LEU A 251 7.25 15.61 11.44
CA LEU A 251 5.90 15.97 11.01
C LEU A 251 4.95 14.80 11.32
N LYS A 252 3.84 15.07 12.00
CA LYS A 252 3.01 13.99 12.57
C LYS A 252 1.63 13.86 11.91
N SER A 253 1.13 14.93 11.32
CA SER A 253 -0.22 14.93 10.75
C SER A 253 -0.29 15.80 9.51
N MET A 254 -1.43 15.70 8.80
CA MET A 254 -1.74 16.62 7.72
C MET A 254 -1.87 18.08 8.19
N GLU A 255 -2.15 18.33 9.47
CA GLU A 255 -2.17 19.68 10.03
C GLU A 255 -0.76 20.31 10.01
N ASP A 256 0.27 19.52 10.28
CA ASP A 256 1.68 19.95 10.19
C ASP A 256 2.11 20.15 8.73
N ILE A 257 1.67 19.25 7.84
CA ILE A 257 2.16 19.16 6.46
C ILE A 257 1.48 20.18 5.54
N ASN A 258 0.17 20.42 5.70
CA ASN A 258 -0.61 21.31 4.82
C ASN A 258 -0.02 22.74 4.69
N PRO A 259 0.39 23.43 5.77
CA PRO A 259 1.04 24.73 5.67
C PRO A 259 2.36 24.73 4.89
N LEU A 260 3.09 23.60 4.90
CA LEU A 260 4.35 23.44 4.19
C LEU A 260 4.10 23.26 2.69
N LEU A 261 3.13 22.43 2.33
CA LEU A 261 2.74 22.17 0.94
C LEU A 261 2.27 23.42 0.20
N LYS A 262 1.65 24.38 0.89
CA LYS A 262 1.22 25.67 0.32
C LYS A 262 2.41 26.53 -0.15
N LYS A 263 3.63 26.27 0.35
CA LYS A 263 4.85 27.02 0.00
C LYS A 263 5.53 26.47 -1.25
N ILE A 264 5.13 25.29 -1.72
CA ILE A 264 5.79 24.60 -2.83
C ILE A 264 5.38 25.22 -4.16
N PRO A 265 6.34 25.66 -5.00
CA PRO A 265 6.04 26.33 -6.26
C PRO A 265 5.67 25.37 -7.39
N TRP A 266 5.98 24.07 -7.26
CA TRP A 266 5.79 23.04 -8.30
C TRP A 266 6.50 23.42 -9.61
N ALA A 267 7.80 23.65 -9.50
CA ALA A 267 8.64 24.09 -10.59
C ALA A 267 10.06 23.52 -10.47
N GLY A 268 10.66 23.23 -11.61
CA GLY A 268 12.03 22.73 -11.69
C GLY A 268 12.11 21.42 -12.46
N ALA A 269 13.22 20.71 -12.28
CA ALA A 269 13.50 19.47 -13.00
C ALA A 269 13.60 18.28 -12.06
N THR A 270 13.43 17.08 -12.59
CA THR A 270 13.44 15.84 -11.83
C THR A 270 14.86 15.30 -11.65
N LYS A 271 15.71 16.04 -10.92
CA LYS A 271 17.10 15.62 -10.59
C LYS A 271 17.12 14.59 -9.45
N LEU A 272 16.42 13.48 -9.64
CA LEU A 272 16.09 12.48 -8.63
C LEU A 272 17.34 11.97 -7.89
N GLY A 273 18.36 11.51 -8.62
CA GLY A 273 19.55 10.88 -8.04
C GLY A 273 20.43 11.86 -7.27
N GLN A 274 20.73 13.02 -7.87
CA GLN A 274 21.54 14.07 -7.25
C GLN A 274 20.86 14.66 -6.01
N VAL A 275 19.54 14.81 -6.02
CA VAL A 275 18.82 15.38 -4.87
C VAL A 275 18.64 14.34 -3.77
N LEU A 276 18.35 13.08 -4.12
CA LEU A 276 18.34 11.96 -3.17
C LEU A 276 19.66 11.91 -2.39
N ASP A 277 20.78 12.00 -3.09
CA ASP A 277 22.10 12.01 -2.45
C ASP A 277 22.26 13.22 -1.52
N ARG A 278 22.08 14.43 -2.07
CA ARG A 278 22.32 15.69 -1.36
C ARG A 278 21.40 15.94 -0.17
N LYS A 279 20.15 15.50 -0.21
CA LYS A 279 19.14 15.81 0.82
C LYS A 279 18.84 14.68 1.78
N ILE A 280 19.16 13.44 1.41
CA ILE A 280 18.82 12.26 2.21
C ILE A 280 20.07 11.43 2.49
N VAL A 281 20.69 10.83 1.48
CA VAL A 281 21.80 9.87 1.70
C VAL A 281 22.93 10.52 2.47
N GLN A 282 23.45 11.66 2.02
CA GLN A 282 24.55 12.33 2.73
C GLN A 282 24.13 12.79 4.14
N PRO A 283 23.15 13.70 4.32
CA PRO A 283 22.89 14.30 5.62
C PRO A 283 22.14 13.41 6.62
N LEU A 284 21.33 12.46 6.15
CA LEU A 284 20.47 11.65 7.01
C LEU A 284 21.00 10.23 7.24
N VAL A 285 21.90 9.76 6.39
CA VAL A 285 22.55 8.45 6.54
C VAL A 285 24.04 8.62 6.81
N ILE A 286 24.83 8.97 5.78
CA ILE A 286 26.29 8.93 5.84
C ILE A 286 26.85 9.85 6.93
N ASP A 287 26.44 11.11 6.98
CA ASP A 287 26.90 12.09 7.97
C ASP A 287 26.44 11.68 9.38
N LYS A 288 25.19 11.21 9.53
CA LYS A 288 24.70 10.71 10.82
C LYS A 288 25.51 9.51 11.31
N VAL A 289 25.90 8.59 10.43
CA VAL A 289 26.71 7.43 10.81
C VAL A 289 28.10 7.88 11.25
N LYS A 290 28.77 8.73 10.45
CA LYS A 290 30.11 9.28 10.76
C LYS A 290 30.14 10.03 12.09
N GLU A 291 29.07 10.76 12.40
CA GLU A 291 28.93 11.53 13.63
C GLU A 291 28.38 10.70 14.81
N GLY A 292 28.11 9.40 14.62
CA GLY A 292 27.56 8.53 15.66
C GLY A 292 26.11 8.86 16.06
N ARG A 293 25.39 9.61 15.23
CA ARG A 293 23.99 10.06 15.40
C ARG A 293 22.97 9.20 14.65
N PHE A 294 23.39 8.23 13.85
CA PHE A 294 22.49 7.27 13.20
C PHE A 294 22.08 6.19 14.23
N LYS A 295 20.90 6.35 14.83
CA LYS A 295 20.41 5.51 15.94
C LYS A 295 19.22 4.62 15.59
N LYS A 296 18.52 4.92 14.49
CA LYS A 296 17.44 4.13 13.95
C LYS A 296 17.67 3.93 12.45
N PRO A 297 17.36 2.76 11.90
CA PRO A 297 17.37 2.53 10.46
C PRO A 297 16.36 3.45 9.76
N LEU A 298 16.51 3.67 8.47
CA LEU A 298 15.76 4.69 7.72
C LEU A 298 15.01 4.06 6.53
N ILE A 299 13.70 4.27 6.45
CA ILE A 299 12.91 4.03 5.24
C ILE A 299 12.87 5.33 4.42
N VAL A 300 13.37 5.26 3.19
CA VAL A 300 13.39 6.35 2.22
C VAL A 300 12.34 6.09 1.15
N ILE A 301 11.31 6.94 1.10
CA ILE A 301 10.21 6.84 0.15
C ILE A 301 10.38 7.94 -0.89
N ILE A 302 10.46 7.57 -2.16
CA ILE A 302 10.63 8.49 -3.27
C ILE A 302 9.34 8.47 -4.08
N ILE A 303 8.70 9.64 -4.23
CA ILE A 303 7.45 9.80 -4.99
C ILE A 303 7.73 10.74 -6.16
N THR A 304 7.56 10.27 -7.39
CA THR A 304 7.81 11.05 -8.61
C THR A 304 6.80 10.77 -9.72
N ASP A 305 6.59 11.73 -10.62
CA ASP A 305 5.78 11.55 -11.83
C ASP A 305 6.61 11.31 -13.10
N GLY A 306 7.93 11.24 -12.94
CA GLY A 306 8.87 11.31 -14.04
C GLY A 306 10.06 10.38 -13.86
N LYS A 307 10.84 10.31 -14.93
CA LYS A 307 12.19 9.74 -14.88
C LYS A 307 13.20 10.82 -14.44
N PRO A 308 14.41 10.43 -14.00
CA PRO A 308 15.54 11.33 -13.83
C PRO A 308 15.77 12.25 -15.04
N GLU A 309 15.88 13.55 -14.80
CA GLU A 309 16.13 14.59 -15.80
C GLU A 309 17.16 15.61 -15.32
N LYS A 310 17.91 16.19 -16.28
CA LYS A 310 18.95 17.21 -16.03
C LYS A 310 20.02 16.77 -15.02
N GLU A 311 20.31 15.49 -15.01
CA GLU A 311 21.43 14.85 -14.32
C GLU A 311 22.04 13.76 -15.21
N PRO A 312 23.29 13.33 -14.99
CA PRO A 312 23.91 12.25 -15.76
C PRO A 312 23.09 10.95 -15.68
N ALA A 313 23.06 10.18 -16.77
CA ALA A 313 22.39 8.88 -16.79
C ALA A 313 22.97 7.95 -15.71
N GLY A 314 22.11 7.14 -15.08
CA GLY A 314 22.51 6.22 -14.01
C GLY A 314 22.77 6.88 -12.65
N THR A 315 22.68 8.21 -12.52
CA THR A 315 22.95 8.88 -11.23
C THR A 315 22.07 8.37 -10.10
N PHE A 316 20.77 8.14 -10.35
CA PHE A 316 19.87 7.56 -9.36
C PHE A 316 20.33 6.18 -8.86
N ASN A 317 20.63 5.28 -9.80
CA ASN A 317 21.11 3.92 -9.50
C ASN A 317 22.42 3.98 -8.70
N ASN A 318 23.37 4.79 -9.16
CA ASN A 318 24.66 4.98 -8.51
C ASN A 318 24.51 5.55 -7.10
N THR A 319 23.57 6.48 -6.85
CA THR A 319 23.31 6.99 -5.50
C THR A 319 22.87 5.87 -4.55
N ILE A 320 21.96 4.99 -4.97
CA ILE A 320 21.50 3.87 -4.15
C ILE A 320 22.63 2.86 -3.91
N ILE A 321 23.32 2.46 -4.98
CA ILE A 321 24.45 1.52 -4.92
C ILE A 321 25.56 2.06 -4.01
N ASN A 322 25.93 3.33 -4.15
CA ASN A 322 26.96 3.95 -3.32
C ASN A 322 26.53 4.06 -1.86
N CYS A 323 25.25 4.32 -1.58
CA CYS A 323 24.71 4.30 -0.22
C CYS A 323 24.84 2.90 0.40
N LYS A 324 24.33 1.87 -0.28
CA LYS A 324 24.31 0.48 0.19
C LYS A 324 25.70 -0.13 0.33
N ASN A 325 26.63 0.22 -0.55
CA ASN A 325 28.03 -0.23 -0.50
C ASN A 325 28.94 0.65 0.37
N SER A 326 28.42 1.74 0.95
CA SER A 326 29.21 2.56 1.87
C SER A 326 29.59 1.76 3.12
N LYS A 327 30.81 1.98 3.63
CA LYS A 327 31.26 1.32 4.88
C LYS A 327 30.35 1.68 6.05
N GLU A 328 29.83 2.90 6.02
CA GLU A 328 28.90 3.46 6.98
C GLU A 328 27.63 2.59 7.08
N VAL A 329 26.96 2.30 5.95
CA VAL A 329 25.75 1.46 5.94
C VAL A 329 26.08 -0.01 6.18
N GLN A 330 27.11 -0.54 5.52
CA GLN A 330 27.55 -1.93 5.69
C GLN A 330 27.91 -2.28 7.13
N SER A 331 28.41 -1.31 7.92
CA SER A 331 28.71 -1.52 9.33
C SER A 331 27.48 -1.89 10.18
N PHE A 332 26.28 -1.49 9.73
CA PHE A 332 25.02 -1.73 10.43
C PHE A 332 24.11 -2.77 9.74
N GLY A 333 24.49 -3.29 8.57
CA GLY A 333 23.68 -4.21 7.78
C GLY A 333 22.84 -3.52 6.70
N GLU A 334 22.55 -4.23 5.60
CA GLU A 334 21.91 -3.64 4.41
C GLU A 334 20.49 -3.10 4.68
N ALA A 335 19.79 -3.71 5.63
CA ALA A 335 18.47 -3.28 6.08
C ALA A 335 18.48 -1.93 6.80
N ALA A 336 19.66 -1.38 7.16
CA ALA A 336 19.77 -0.10 7.85
C ALA A 336 19.19 1.07 7.05
N VAL A 337 19.10 0.94 5.71
CA VAL A 337 18.44 1.90 4.83
C VAL A 337 17.59 1.15 3.81
N VAL A 338 16.28 1.41 3.77
CA VAL A 338 15.34 0.77 2.84
C VAL A 338 14.87 1.81 1.83
N PHE A 339 14.96 1.52 0.53
CA PHE A 339 14.49 2.42 -0.53
C PHE A 339 13.19 1.94 -1.15
N ILE A 340 12.24 2.85 -1.29
CA ILE A 340 10.94 2.63 -1.94
C ILE A 340 10.77 3.70 -3.01
N LEU A 341 10.48 3.28 -4.24
CA LEU A 341 10.13 4.17 -5.34
C LEU A 341 8.67 3.95 -5.73
N SER A 342 7.88 5.01 -5.67
CA SER A 342 6.47 5.01 -6.05
C SER A 342 6.20 6.12 -7.08
N ARG A 343 5.24 5.87 -7.97
CA ARG A 343 4.85 6.85 -9.00
C ARG A 343 3.47 7.46 -8.78
N VAL A 344 3.31 8.67 -9.30
CA VAL A 344 2.04 9.34 -9.57
C VAL A 344 1.98 9.71 -11.05
N GLY A 345 0.80 9.76 -11.66
CA GLY A 345 0.67 10.12 -13.07
C GLY A 345 1.01 9.00 -14.05
N SER A 346 0.57 9.18 -15.30
CA SER A 346 0.62 8.15 -16.37
C SER A 346 1.82 8.29 -17.31
N SER A 347 2.85 9.04 -16.91
CA SER A 347 4.03 9.28 -17.74
C SER A 347 4.67 7.97 -18.20
N ALA A 348 4.64 7.71 -19.51
CA ALA A 348 5.30 6.56 -20.13
C ALA A 348 6.82 6.56 -19.88
N GLY A 349 7.41 7.74 -19.68
CA GLY A 349 8.82 7.89 -19.31
C GLY A 349 9.10 7.38 -17.90
N ALA A 350 8.22 7.69 -16.94
CA ALA A 350 8.31 7.20 -15.57
C ALA A 350 8.09 5.69 -15.51
N GLU A 351 7.09 5.18 -16.25
CA GLU A 351 6.82 3.75 -16.35
C GLU A 351 8.02 2.96 -16.88
N LYS A 352 8.63 3.41 -17.99
CA LYS A 352 9.84 2.79 -18.55
C LYS A 352 11.03 2.86 -17.60
N PHE A 353 11.17 3.96 -16.86
CA PHE A 353 12.21 4.09 -15.85
C PHE A 353 12.04 3.06 -14.72
N MET A 354 10.83 2.93 -14.17
CA MET A 354 10.55 1.93 -13.12
C MET A 354 10.67 0.49 -13.62
N ALA A 355 10.17 0.18 -14.83
CA ALA A 355 10.36 -1.12 -15.45
C ALA A 355 11.85 -1.42 -15.66
N GLY A 356 12.63 -0.44 -16.10
CA GLY A 356 14.08 -0.56 -16.26
C GLY A 356 14.81 -0.87 -14.94
N LEU A 357 14.36 -0.33 -13.81
CA LEU A 357 14.92 -0.67 -12.49
C LEU A 357 14.63 -2.12 -12.09
N LYS A 358 13.50 -2.68 -12.53
CA LYS A 358 13.13 -4.07 -12.24
C LYS A 358 13.81 -5.08 -13.15
N GLU A 359 13.95 -4.74 -14.44
CA GLU A 359 14.42 -5.65 -15.49
C GLU A 359 15.92 -5.55 -15.78
N ASN A 360 16.50 -4.35 -15.67
CA ASN A 360 17.88 -4.04 -16.08
C ASN A 360 18.73 -3.49 -14.92
N ALA A 361 18.36 -3.79 -13.67
CA ALA A 361 19.23 -3.52 -12.54
C ALA A 361 20.52 -4.35 -12.68
N GLU A 362 21.61 -3.69 -13.02
CA GLU A 362 22.95 -4.27 -12.86
C GLU A 362 23.19 -4.53 -11.35
N GLY A 363 23.55 -5.77 -11.00
CA GLY A 363 23.86 -6.16 -9.62
C GLY A 363 22.66 -6.15 -8.66
N ASP A 364 22.93 -5.91 -7.38
CA ASP A 364 21.97 -6.02 -6.26
C ASP A 364 20.94 -4.88 -6.22
N LEU A 365 20.93 -3.97 -7.20
CA LEU A 365 20.02 -2.81 -7.22
C LEU A 365 18.55 -3.24 -7.20
N LYS A 366 18.19 -4.35 -7.87
CA LYS A 366 16.83 -4.90 -7.86
C LYS A 366 16.39 -5.23 -6.44
N ASP A 367 17.30 -5.73 -5.62
CA ASP A 367 17.01 -6.11 -4.25
C ASP A 367 17.01 -4.87 -3.35
N TRP A 368 17.82 -3.86 -3.64
CA TRP A 368 17.99 -2.64 -2.83
C TRP A 368 16.99 -1.50 -3.06
N VAL A 369 16.15 -1.56 -4.10
CA VAL A 369 15.03 -0.63 -4.26
C VAL A 369 13.74 -1.35 -4.60
N TYR A 370 12.73 -1.17 -3.75
CA TYR A 370 11.39 -1.66 -4.04
C TYR A 370 10.67 -0.68 -4.95
N CYS A 371 10.21 -1.13 -6.12
CA CYS A 371 9.46 -0.31 -7.07
C CYS A 371 7.97 -0.66 -7.02
N SER A 372 7.14 0.26 -6.51
CA SER A 372 5.68 0.11 -6.57
C SER A 372 5.19 0.34 -8.00
N MET A 373 4.86 -0.74 -8.70
CA MET A 373 4.39 -0.67 -10.09
C MET A 373 3.00 -0.01 -10.21
N LYS A 374 2.19 -0.13 -9.16
CA LYS A 374 0.90 0.55 -9.07
C LYS A 374 1.09 2.04 -8.83
N ARG A 375 0.28 2.86 -9.51
CA ARG A 375 0.29 4.30 -9.33
C ARG A 375 -0.48 4.69 -8.08
N LEU A 376 0.08 5.61 -7.30
CA LEU A 376 -0.58 6.11 -6.09
C LEU A 376 -1.86 6.89 -6.40
N ASP A 377 -1.97 7.48 -7.59
CA ASP A 377 -3.17 8.21 -8.04
C ASP A 377 -4.29 7.30 -8.54
N ASP A 378 -3.98 6.18 -9.19
CA ASP A 378 -4.99 5.15 -9.51
C ASP A 378 -5.61 4.61 -8.23
N GLU A 379 -4.77 4.28 -7.24
CA GLU A 379 -5.20 3.79 -5.92
C GLU A 379 -6.01 4.84 -5.16
N SER A 380 -5.56 6.10 -5.19
CA SER A 380 -6.31 7.21 -4.59
C SER A 380 -7.68 7.39 -5.24
N ALA A 381 -7.77 7.22 -6.57
CA ALA A 381 -8.99 7.34 -7.34
C ALA A 381 -9.94 6.16 -7.09
N ILE A 382 -9.43 4.92 -7.03
CA ILE A 382 -10.19 3.72 -6.67
C ILE A 382 -10.83 3.90 -5.28
N MET A 383 -10.04 4.31 -4.29
CA MET A 383 -10.54 4.54 -2.93
C MET A 383 -11.56 5.67 -2.88
N LYS A 384 -11.33 6.77 -3.62
CA LYS A 384 -12.28 7.88 -3.72
C LYS A 384 -13.60 7.42 -4.36
N ARG A 385 -13.56 6.63 -5.43
CA ARG A 385 -14.75 6.06 -6.08
C ARG A 385 -15.51 5.12 -5.14
N ALA A 386 -14.81 4.27 -4.40
CA ALA A 386 -15.42 3.40 -3.40
C ALA A 386 -16.13 4.23 -2.30
N GLN A 387 -15.52 5.33 -1.85
CA GLN A 387 -16.11 6.24 -0.87
C GLN A 387 -17.38 6.91 -1.41
N ILE A 388 -17.32 7.44 -2.63
CA ILE A 388 -18.47 8.06 -3.30
C ILE A 388 -19.60 7.05 -3.47
N ALA A 389 -19.29 5.83 -3.89
CA ALA A 389 -20.28 4.77 -4.05
C ALA A 389 -20.96 4.45 -2.72
N ALA A 390 -20.20 4.35 -1.63
CA ALA A 390 -20.75 4.14 -0.29
C ALA A 390 -21.63 5.30 0.19
N GLU A 391 -21.19 6.55 0.02
CA GLU A 391 -21.98 7.74 0.33
C GLU A 391 -23.30 7.78 -0.46
N ALA A 392 -23.24 7.51 -1.77
CA ALA A 392 -24.40 7.54 -2.65
C ALA A 392 -25.43 6.46 -2.30
N GLN A 393 -24.99 5.31 -1.78
CA GLN A 393 -25.87 4.23 -1.33
C GLN A 393 -26.35 4.41 0.12
N GLY A 394 -25.77 5.36 0.88
CA GLY A 394 -26.01 5.48 2.32
C GLY A 394 -25.53 4.26 3.12
N ASP A 395 -24.70 3.41 2.51
CA ASP A 395 -24.17 2.18 3.09
C ASP A 395 -22.65 2.26 3.09
N LYS A 396 -22.07 2.43 4.28
CA LYS A 396 -20.62 2.54 4.47
C LYS A 396 -19.90 1.25 4.05
N GLU A 397 -20.51 0.09 4.24
CA GLU A 397 -19.94 -1.20 3.85
C GLU A 397 -19.98 -1.42 2.33
N TYR A 398 -20.77 -0.63 1.59
CA TYR A 398 -20.82 -0.71 0.13
C TYR A 398 -19.46 -0.41 -0.52
N ALA A 399 -18.59 0.38 0.11
CA ALA A 399 -17.23 0.60 -0.38
C ALA A 399 -16.45 -0.72 -0.47
N ARG A 400 -16.62 -1.65 0.50
CA ARG A 400 -16.01 -2.99 0.45
C ARG A 400 -16.62 -3.86 -0.65
N LYS A 401 -17.89 -3.68 -0.97
CA LYS A 401 -18.55 -4.41 -2.07
C LYS A 401 -17.99 -4.01 -3.44
N VAL A 402 -17.68 -2.73 -3.63
CA VAL A 402 -17.19 -2.20 -4.92
C VAL A 402 -15.66 -2.27 -5.01
N CYS A 403 -14.95 -2.16 -3.89
CA CYS A 403 -13.51 -2.27 -3.79
C CYS A 403 -13.19 -3.16 -2.57
N PRO A 404 -12.94 -4.47 -2.75
CA PRO A 404 -12.68 -5.40 -1.65
C PRO A 404 -11.52 -4.98 -0.73
N ASN A 405 -10.54 -4.24 -1.28
CA ASN A 405 -9.43 -3.65 -0.53
C ASN A 405 -9.79 -2.35 0.21
N ALA A 406 -10.98 -1.79 0.05
CA ALA A 406 -11.36 -0.54 0.69
C ALA A 406 -11.61 -0.77 2.19
N LEU A 407 -10.95 0.03 3.03
CA LEU A 407 -11.10 -0.07 4.46
C LEU A 407 -12.07 1.01 4.94
N VAL A 408 -13.18 0.58 5.55
CA VAL A 408 -14.27 1.44 5.97
C VAL A 408 -14.15 1.69 7.48
N HIS A 409 -13.74 2.88 7.90
CA HIS A 409 -13.89 3.29 9.30
C HIS A 409 -13.97 4.81 9.49
N SER A 410 -14.80 5.23 10.47
CA SER A 410 -15.05 6.61 10.95
C SER A 410 -14.41 7.74 10.12
N GLU A 411 -15.18 8.23 9.15
CA GLU A 411 -14.97 9.43 8.33
C GLU A 411 -13.94 9.34 7.18
N ASP A 412 -13.04 8.36 7.12
CA ASP A 412 -12.04 8.24 6.03
C ASP A 412 -11.77 6.81 5.53
N ILE A 413 -11.77 6.63 4.20
CA ILE A 413 -11.30 5.40 3.54
C ILE A 413 -9.79 5.49 3.33
N CYS A 414 -9.03 4.75 4.14
CA CYS A 414 -7.57 4.65 4.03
C CYS A 414 -7.15 3.50 3.12
N SER A 415 -6.09 3.70 2.33
CA SER A 415 -5.60 2.68 1.41
C SER A 415 -4.64 1.71 2.11
N PRO A 416 -4.95 0.40 2.20
CA PRO A 416 -3.99 -0.61 2.67
C PRO A 416 -2.81 -0.79 1.70
N VAL A 417 -2.82 -0.15 0.54
CA VAL A 417 -1.80 -0.32 -0.49
C VAL A 417 -0.45 0.23 -0.04
N LEU A 418 -0.42 1.38 0.66
CA LEU A 418 0.83 1.90 1.21
C LEU A 418 1.44 0.94 2.22
N LEU A 419 0.59 0.29 3.02
CA LEU A 419 1.04 -0.73 3.95
C LEU A 419 1.57 -1.95 3.22
N LYS A 420 0.88 -2.45 2.20
CA LYS A 420 1.37 -3.54 1.33
C LYS A 420 2.71 -3.18 0.69
N ILE A 421 2.89 -1.94 0.23
CA ILE A 421 4.16 -1.44 -0.32
C ILE A 421 5.27 -1.48 0.75
N PHE A 422 5.01 -1.02 1.97
CA PHE A 422 6.00 -1.08 3.05
C PHE A 422 6.38 -2.51 3.42
N ILE A 423 5.38 -3.39 3.54
CA ILE A 423 5.59 -4.81 3.88
C ILE A 423 6.44 -5.47 2.78
N ALA A 424 6.05 -5.30 1.52
CA ALA A 424 6.77 -5.88 0.38
C ALA A 424 8.20 -5.33 0.25
N ALA A 425 8.39 -4.03 0.51
CA ALA A 425 9.72 -3.42 0.50
C ALA A 425 10.62 -3.98 1.59
N LEU A 426 10.08 -4.17 2.81
CA LEU A 426 10.82 -4.82 3.89
C LEU A 426 11.14 -6.27 3.56
N GLN A 427 10.18 -7.05 3.06
CA GLN A 427 10.41 -8.44 2.66
C GLN A 427 11.50 -8.57 1.58
N GLN A 428 11.56 -7.63 0.65
CA GLN A 428 12.57 -7.62 -0.40
C GLN A 428 13.97 -7.26 0.13
N GLN A 429 14.06 -6.33 1.08
CA GLN A 429 15.32 -5.70 1.51
C GLN A 429 15.86 -6.19 2.85
N THR A 430 15.27 -7.25 3.42
CA THR A 430 15.63 -7.78 4.74
C THR A 430 15.68 -9.30 4.72
N HIS A 431 16.47 -9.86 5.63
CA HIS A 431 16.48 -11.29 5.89
C HIS A 431 15.29 -11.65 6.80
N GLU A 432 14.42 -12.55 6.33
CA GLU A 432 13.33 -13.11 7.12
C GLU A 432 13.73 -14.33 7.94
#